data_AF-A0AAU5I1K9-F1
#
_entry.id   AF-A0AAU5I1K9-F1
#
_cell.length_a   1.000
_cell.length_b   1.000
_cell.length_c   1.000
_cell.angle_alpha   90.00
_cell.angle_beta   90.00
_cell.angle_gamma   90.00
#
_symmetry.space_group_name_H-M   'P 1'
#
loop_
_entity.id
_entity.type
_entity.pdbx_description
1 polymer ?
#
loop_
_entity_poly.entity_id
_entity_poly.type
_entity_poly.pdbx_seq_one_letter_code
_entity_poly.pdbx_strand_id
1 'polypeptide(L)' 'MNETDFPDDLVQTQAAWNATYHALAAPRSCDTTALRRRLLFLSTRLWWHPYWETVPAVPAARSELRRAARVRGADRDT' A
#
# COMPACT_ATOMS: atom_id res chain seq x y z
N MET A 1 -13.87 -18.52 -7.25
CA MET A 1 -14.18 -17.35 -6.39
C MET A 1 -12.94 -16.50 -6.35
N ASN A 2 -12.77 -15.68 -7.37
CA ASN A 2 -11.59 -14.85 -7.67
C ASN A 2 -12.25 -13.62 -8.33
N GLU A 3 -12.06 -12.36 -7.98
CA GLU A 3 -10.99 -11.63 -7.34
C GLU A 3 -11.61 -10.67 -6.32
N THR A 4 -10.94 -10.45 -5.20
CA THR A 4 -11.18 -9.25 -4.40
C THR A 4 -10.81 -8.07 -5.30
N ASP A 5 -11.78 -7.51 -6.02
CA ASP A 5 -11.57 -6.37 -6.91
C ASP A 5 -11.35 -5.14 -6.02
N PHE A 6 -10.11 -5.02 -5.55
CA PHE A 6 -9.71 -3.90 -4.73
C PHE A 6 -9.80 -2.63 -5.59
N PRO A 7 -10.36 -1.54 -5.05
CA PRO A 7 -10.30 -0.25 -5.73
C PRO A 7 -8.87 0.07 -6.16
N ASP A 8 -8.68 0.50 -7.41
CA ASP A 8 -7.35 0.75 -7.96
C ASP A 8 -6.56 1.77 -7.14
N ASP A 9 -7.23 2.75 -6.54
CA ASP A 9 -6.61 3.76 -5.68
C ASP A 9 -6.12 3.16 -4.36
N LEU A 10 -6.80 2.14 -3.83
CA LEU A 10 -6.38 1.39 -2.65
C LEU A 10 -5.14 0.54 -2.96
N VAL A 11 -5.11 -0.14 -4.10
CA VAL A 11 -3.94 -0.90 -4.58
C VAL A 11 -2.75 0.03 -4.82
N GLN A 12 -2.96 1.17 -5.47
CA GLN A 12 -1.94 2.19 -5.69
C GLN A 12 -1.41 2.77 -4.37
N THR A 13 -2.29 3.03 -3.40
CA THR A 13 -1.90 3.53 -2.08
C THR A 13 -1.02 2.52 -1.35
N GLN A 14 -1.36 1.23 -1.39
CA GLN A 14 -0.54 0.17 -0.80
C GLN A 14 0.81 0.01 -1.52
N ALA A 15 0.84 0.08 -2.86
CA ALA A 15 2.08 0.01 -3.64
C ALA A 15 3.01 1.20 -3.32
N ALA A 16 2.46 2.41 -3.26
CA ALA A 16 3.21 3.61 -2.87
C ALA A 16 3.73 3.53 -1.42
N TRP A 17 2.95 2.91 -0.51
CA TRP A 17 3.37 2.69 0.87
C TRP A 17 4.57 1.74 0.92
N ASN A 18 4.52 0.63 0.19
CA ASN A 18 5.63 -0.33 0.09
C ASN A 18 6.89 0.34 -0.47
N ALA A 19 6.77 1.09 -1.57
CA ALA A 19 7.90 1.80 -2.17
C ALA A 19 8.52 2.84 -1.22
N THR A 20 7.68 3.60 -0.51
CA THR A 20 8.12 4.58 0.50
C THR A 20 8.85 3.88 1.66
N TYR A 21 8.34 2.73 2.10
CA TYR A 21 8.98 1.94 3.14
C TYR A 21 10.34 1.39 2.69
N HIS A 22 10.45 0.87 1.47
CA HIS A 22 11.73 0.41 0.90
C HIS A 22 12.74 1.56 0.79
N ALA A 23 12.33 2.74 0.33
CA ALA A 23 13.18 3.92 0.28
C ALA A 23 13.66 4.36 1.68
N LEU A 24 12.81 4.26 2.70
CA LEU A 24 13.20 4.52 4.10
C LEU A 24 14.19 3.48 4.65
N ALA A 25 14.01 2.22 4.29
CA ALA A 25 14.85 1.11 4.74
C ALA A 25 16.19 1.04 4.00
N ALA A 26 16.35 1.75 2.88
CA ALA A 26 17.58 1.78 2.11
C ALA A 26 18.73 2.48 2.89
N PRO A 27 19.97 1.96 2.82
CA PRO A 27 21.13 2.62 3.41
C PRO A 27 21.34 4.02 2.81
N ARG A 28 21.63 5.02 3.66
CA ARG A 28 21.83 6.43 3.26
C ARG A 28 20.65 7.06 2.51
N SER A 29 19.41 6.81 2.95
CA SER A 29 18.26 7.54 2.44
C SER A 29 18.42 9.05 2.66
N CYS A 30 18.61 9.79 1.57
CA CYS A 30 18.41 11.24 1.57
C CYS A 30 16.90 11.51 1.71
N ASP A 31 16.54 12.61 2.39
CA ASP A 31 15.14 13.03 2.59
C ASP A 31 14.26 12.13 3.47
N THR A 32 14.83 11.50 4.51
CA THR A 32 14.08 10.68 5.49
C THR A 32 12.85 11.39 6.08
N THR A 33 12.89 12.72 6.27
CA THR A 33 11.75 13.49 6.79
C THR A 33 10.61 13.54 5.78
N ALA A 34 10.89 13.75 4.49
CA ALA A 34 9.88 13.75 3.44
C ALA A 34 9.25 12.37 3.30
N LEU A 35 10.08 11.32 3.32
CA LEU A 35 9.62 9.93 3.25
C LEU A 35 8.76 9.54 4.47
N ARG A 36 9.13 9.94 5.69
CA ARG A 36 8.31 9.69 6.89
C ARG A 36 6.96 10.41 6.82
N ARG A 37 6.93 11.67 6.38
CA ARG A 37 5.67 12.41 6.16
C ARG A 37 4.78 11.72 5.13
N ARG A 38 5.39 11.26 4.03
CA ARG A 38 4.69 10.50 2.99
C ARG A 38 4.13 9.19 3.54
N LEU A 39 4.89 8.46 4.34
CA LEU A 39 4.46 7.21 4.96
C LEU A 39 3.25 7.43 5.90
N LEU A 40 3.27 8.48 6.72
CA LEU A 40 2.14 8.83 7.59
C LEU A 40 0.87 9.13 6.77
N PHE A 41 0.99 9.95 5.72
CA PHE A 41 -0.12 10.27 4.84
C PHE A 41 -0.71 9.05 4.11
N LEU A 42 0.16 8.16 3.62
CA LEU A 42 -0.31 6.92 2.98
C LEU A 42 -0.95 5.98 4.00
N SER A 43 -0.44 5.96 5.23
CA SER A 43 -1.04 5.20 6.32
C SER A 43 -2.42 5.74 6.65
N THR A 44 -2.63 7.05 6.78
CA THR A 44 -3.98 7.58 7.01
C THR A 44 -4.93 7.21 5.87
N ARG A 45 -4.54 7.37 4.61
CA ARG A 45 -5.37 6.95 3.47
C ARG A 45 -5.73 5.46 3.50
N LEU A 46 -4.77 4.60 3.84
CA LEU A 46 -5.00 3.16 3.91
C LEU A 46 -5.88 2.76 5.10
N TRP A 47 -5.85 3.48 6.22
CA TRP A 47 -6.65 3.14 7.40
C TRP A 47 -8.08 3.68 7.35
N TRP A 48 -8.28 4.84 6.74
CA TRP A 48 -9.58 5.51 6.63
C TRP A 48 -10.28 5.24 5.29
N HIS A 49 -9.85 4.22 4.55
CA HIS A 49 -10.44 3.94 3.24
C HIS A 49 -11.85 3.34 3.38
N PRO A 50 -12.87 3.86 2.67
CA PRO A 50 -14.26 3.41 2.81
C PRO A 50 -14.49 1.93 2.45
N TYR A 51 -13.63 1.37 1.59
CA TYR A 51 -13.62 -0.06 1.28
C TYR A 51 -13.58 -0.98 2.52
N TRP A 52 -12.98 -0.54 3.64
CA TRP A 52 -12.92 -1.38 4.83
C TRP A 52 -14.27 -1.58 5.51
N GLU A 53 -15.23 -0.68 5.27
CA GLU A 53 -16.60 -0.80 5.77
C GLU A 53 -17.41 -1.80 4.94
N THR A 54 -16.98 -2.08 3.70
CA THR A 54 -17.71 -2.96 2.78
C THR A 54 -17.27 -4.42 2.87
N VAL A 55 -16.17 -4.72 3.56
CA VAL A 55 -15.62 -6.08 3.65
C VAL A 55 -15.91 -6.75 4.99
N PRO A 56 -16.31 -8.04 4.99
CA PRO A 56 -16.65 -8.76 6.22
C PRO A 56 -15.44 -9.09 7.11
N ALA A 57 -14.23 -9.14 6.54
CA ALA A 57 -13.00 -9.50 7.26
C ALA A 57 -11.81 -8.63 6.85
N VAL A 58 -11.66 -7.48 7.51
CA VAL A 58 -10.58 -6.51 7.25
C VAL A 58 -9.16 -7.13 7.30
N PRO A 59 -8.80 -8.01 8.25
CA PRO A 59 -7.45 -8.59 8.29
C PRO A 59 -7.10 -9.47 7.07
N ALA A 60 -8.06 -10.26 6.59
CA ALA A 60 -7.88 -11.08 5.40
C ALA A 60 -7.75 -10.21 4.14
N ALA A 61 -8.66 -9.24 3.98
CA ALA A 61 -8.64 -8.29 2.87
C ALA A 61 -7.34 -7.46 2.84
N ARG A 62 -6.80 -7.05 4.00
CA ARG A 62 -5.48 -6.40 4.07
C ARG A 62 -4.32 -7.29 3.63
N SER A 63 -4.40 -8.58 3.89
CA SER A 63 -3.37 -9.54 3.48
C SER A 63 -3.39 -9.76 1.97
N GLU A 64 -4.57 -9.86 1.38
CA GLU A 64 -4.79 -9.94 -0.06
C GLU A 64 -4.37 -8.65 -0.78
N LEU A 65 -4.70 -7.48 -0.23
CA LEU A 65 -4.27 -6.18 -0.78
C LEU A 65 -2.74 -6.08 -0.87
N ARG A 66 -2.02 -6.54 0.17
CA ARG A 66 -0.55 -6.58 0.14
C ARG A 66 -0.02 -7.49 -0.95
N ARG A 67 -0.71 -8.60 -1.25
CA ARG A 67 -0.34 -9.50 -2.36
C ARG A 67 -0.59 -8.81 -3.71
N ALA A 68 -1.75 -8.20 -3.91
CA ALA A 68 -2.09 -7.47 -5.14
C ALA A 68 -1.09 -6.33 -5.43
N ALA A 69 -0.75 -5.54 -4.42
CA ALA A 69 0.19 -4.44 -4.56
C ALA A 69 1.63 -4.89 -4.91
N ARG A 70 2.06 -6.09 -4.48
CA ARG A 70 3.37 -6.65 -4.87
C ARG A 70 3.40 -7.05 -6.35
N VAL A 71 2.31 -7.65 -6.85
CA VAL A 71 2.20 -8.02 -8.27
C VAL A 71 2.26 -6.77 -9.14
N ARG A 72 1.50 -5.72 -8.79
CA ARG A 72 1.57 -4.43 -9.51
C ARG A 72 2.92 -3.72 -9.39
N GLY A 73 3.62 -3.86 -8.26
CA GLY A 73 4.96 -3.30 -8.09
C GLY A 73 5.98 -3.95 -9.00
N ALA A 74 5.95 -5.28 -9.12
CA ALA A 74 6.85 -6.06 -9.97
C ALA A 74 6.66 -5.75 -11.48
N ASP A 75 5.41 -5.52 -11.90
CA ASP A 75 5.08 -5.12 -13.28
C ASP A 75 5.70 -3.76 -13.67
N ARG A 76 6.00 -2.90 -12.69
CA ARG A 76 6.55 -1.56 -12.93
C ARG A 76 8.08 -1.52 -12.96
N ASP A 77 8.75 -2.60 -12.56
CA ASP A 77 10.21 -2.75 -12.52
C ASP A 77 10.78 -3.57 -13.70
N THR A 78 9.93 -4.03 -14.64
CA THR A 78 10.33 -4.78 -15.85
C THR A 78 10.25 -3.90 -17.09
#